data_AF-A0A9D6IQ91-F1
#
_entry.id   AF-A0A9D6IQ91-F1
#
_cell.length_a   1.000
_cell.length_b   1.000
_cell.length_c   1.000
_cell.angle_alpha   90.00
_cell.angle_beta   90.00
_cell.angle_gamma   90.00
#
_symmetry.space_group_name_H-M   'P 1'
#
loop_
_entity.id
_entity.type
_entity.pdbx_description
1 polymer ?
#
loop_
_entity_poly.entity_id
_entity_poly.type
_entity_poly.pdbx_seq_one_letter_code
_entity_poly.pdbx_strand_id
1 'polypeptide(L)'
;MRDDINLLNLTNGMNYSVHQLAHLALYAKKAEETRKQGDEERVYDVETALKYRSALAEVLAVLERGGDPKVEAVRAALRLRAQLAQGKRKPGAKGRKDPGAELAALAASTKEILFPNQRQVLVDYSPCLIPPKDLKDPVRVGQAHDSGPAIRILTTLRSIPDKRWQEKKDDIADRTLARMEEAEGKFPEGEREAKKRALLDIVERARAMSDVDFELQKEDLAKEFEQFARKEILKKELEETIGSDAVLEGKVRAIVLHSRAAGIYEARLKQLKESTAGKPVDLDKISPADHCKNGGCAIKER
;
A
#
# COMPACT_ATOMS: atom_id res chain seq x y z
N MET A 1 8.89 6.08 -12.13
CA MET A 1 9.43 6.73 -10.91
C MET A 1 8.61 6.34 -9.68
N ARG A 2 7.30 6.62 -9.63
CA ARG A 2 6.41 6.24 -8.52
C ARG A 2 6.36 4.72 -8.28
N ASP A 3 6.19 3.95 -9.35
CA ASP A 3 6.16 2.48 -9.28
C ASP A 3 7.52 1.87 -8.91
N ASP A 4 8.62 2.55 -9.28
CA ASP A 4 9.98 2.12 -8.94
C ASP A 4 10.27 2.29 -7.45
N ILE A 5 9.85 3.42 -6.87
CA ILE A 5 9.96 3.69 -5.43
C ILE A 5 9.12 2.69 -4.64
N ASN A 6 7.88 2.42 -5.08
CA ASN A 6 7.01 1.44 -4.45
C ASN A 6 7.57 0.02 -4.52
N LEU A 7 8.14 -0.37 -5.66
CA LEU A 7 8.78 -1.67 -5.85
C LEU A 7 10.01 -1.81 -4.95
N LEU A 8 10.87 -0.79 -4.90
CA LEU A 8 12.06 -0.80 -4.05
C LEU A 8 11.70 -0.83 -2.56
N ASN A 9 10.72 -0.04 -2.13
CA ASN A 9 10.24 0.00 -0.75
C ASN A 9 9.69 -1.35 -0.29
N LEU A 10 8.80 -1.96 -1.09
CA LEU A 10 8.28 -3.29 -0.79
C LEU A 10 9.40 -4.33 -0.75
N THR A 11 10.25 -4.33 -1.78
CA THR A 11 11.34 -5.31 -1.90
C THR A 11 12.28 -5.19 -0.70
N ASN A 12 12.64 -3.98 -0.27
CA ASN A 12 13.51 -3.73 0.91
C ASN A 12 12.92 -4.34 2.17
N GLY A 13 11.60 -4.28 2.31
CA GLY A 13 10.93 -4.78 3.50
C GLY A 13 10.69 -6.28 3.56
N MET A 14 10.61 -6.97 2.43
CA MET A 14 10.12 -8.36 2.38
C MET A 14 11.15 -9.43 2.78
N ASN A 15 12.40 -9.04 3.08
CA ASN A 15 13.53 -9.90 3.45
C ASN A 15 13.51 -11.30 2.79
N TYR A 16 13.76 -11.33 1.49
CA TYR A 16 13.72 -12.57 0.70
C TYR A 16 14.97 -13.42 0.90
N SER A 17 14.80 -14.74 0.99
CA SER A 17 15.92 -15.69 0.93
C SER A 17 16.56 -15.74 -0.46
N VAL A 18 17.79 -16.27 -0.53
CA VAL A 18 18.50 -16.52 -1.80
C VAL A 18 17.66 -17.37 -2.77
N HIS A 19 16.98 -18.40 -2.25
CA HIS A 19 16.10 -19.26 -3.03
C HIS A 19 14.88 -18.48 -3.56
N GLN A 20 14.23 -17.69 -2.71
CA GLN A 20 13.10 -16.85 -3.11
C GLN A 20 13.50 -15.83 -4.18
N LEU A 21 14.63 -15.13 -4.01
CA LEU A 21 15.12 -14.15 -4.99
C LEU A 21 15.41 -14.77 -6.35
N ALA A 22 15.95 -15.99 -6.40
CA ALA A 22 16.19 -16.68 -7.66
C ALA A 22 14.89 -16.99 -8.41
N HIS A 23 13.86 -17.50 -7.71
CA HIS A 23 12.55 -17.74 -8.32
C HIS A 23 11.81 -16.45 -8.68
N LEU A 24 11.89 -15.43 -7.83
CA LEU A 24 11.28 -14.12 -8.08
C LEU A 24 11.88 -13.44 -9.31
N ALA A 25 13.20 -13.49 -9.48
CA ALA A 25 13.87 -13.01 -10.68
C ALA A 25 13.37 -13.73 -11.94
N LEU A 26 13.29 -15.07 -11.88
CA LEU A 26 12.78 -15.89 -12.97
C LEU A 26 11.32 -15.55 -13.32
N TYR A 27 10.44 -15.47 -12.32
CA TYR A 27 9.01 -15.19 -12.54
C TYR A 27 8.77 -13.77 -13.01
N ALA A 28 9.50 -12.78 -12.47
CA ALA A 28 9.39 -11.39 -12.92
C ALA A 28 9.85 -11.23 -14.37
N LYS A 29 10.93 -11.92 -14.77
CA LYS A 29 11.41 -11.91 -16.16
C LYS A 29 10.39 -12.54 -17.11
N LYS A 30 9.84 -13.71 -16.75
CA LYS A 30 8.75 -14.32 -17.52
C LYS A 30 7.53 -13.41 -17.62
N ALA A 31 7.15 -12.75 -16.54
CA ALA A 31 6.03 -11.80 -16.53
C ALA A 31 6.30 -10.58 -17.43
N GLU A 32 7.53 -10.07 -17.47
CA GLU A 32 7.93 -9.01 -18.39
C GLU A 32 7.82 -9.46 -19.86
N GLU A 33 8.34 -10.65 -20.18
CA GLU A 33 8.28 -11.25 -21.51
C GLU A 33 6.83 -11.49 -21.96
N THR A 34 5.99 -12.07 -21.09
CA THR A 34 4.55 -12.28 -21.35
C THR A 34 3.82 -10.95 -21.61
N ARG A 35 4.15 -9.88 -20.88
CA ARG A 35 3.56 -8.54 -21.14
C ARG A 35 4.01 -7.97 -22.49
N LYS A 36 5.31 -8.04 -22.80
CA LYS A 36 5.84 -7.56 -24.10
C LYS A 36 5.19 -8.29 -25.27
N GLN A 37 5.10 -9.62 -25.20
CA GLN A 37 4.43 -10.42 -26.22
C GLN A 37 2.95 -10.04 -26.35
N GLY A 38 2.25 -9.85 -25.22
CA GLY A 38 0.86 -9.40 -25.22
C GLY A 38 0.67 -8.02 -25.86
N ASP A 39 1.59 -7.08 -25.62
CA ASP A 39 1.54 -5.73 -26.19
C ASP A 39 1.88 -5.71 -27.68
N GLU A 40 2.88 -6.50 -28.13
CA GLU A 40 3.26 -6.62 -29.54
C GLU A 40 2.18 -7.30 -30.38
N GLU A 41 1.36 -8.18 -29.79
CA GLU A 41 0.29 -8.92 -30.45
C GLU A 41 -1.05 -8.18 -30.46
N ARG A 42 -1.19 -7.09 -29.70
CA ARG A 42 -2.43 -6.32 -29.63
C ARG A 42 -2.49 -5.26 -30.73
N VAL A 43 -3.58 -5.28 -31.46
CA VAL A 43 -3.98 -4.12 -32.26
C VAL A 43 -4.85 -3.26 -31.34
N TYR A 44 -4.26 -2.18 -30.86
CA TYR A 44 -5.01 -1.17 -30.12
C TYR A 44 -5.80 -0.32 -31.09
N ASP A 45 -7.06 -0.07 -30.77
CA ASP A 45 -7.78 1.02 -31.41
C ASP A 45 -7.09 2.34 -31.03
N VAL A 46 -6.45 2.97 -32.01
CA VAL A 46 -5.63 4.18 -31.80
C VAL A 46 -6.48 5.30 -31.21
N GLU A 47 -7.74 5.38 -31.60
CA GLU A 47 -8.68 6.37 -31.07
C GLU A 47 -8.97 6.15 -29.58
N THR A 48 -9.29 4.92 -29.18
CA THR A 48 -9.48 4.55 -27.76
C THR A 48 -8.18 4.74 -26.96
N ALA A 49 -7.02 4.47 -27.54
CA ALA A 49 -5.72 4.67 -26.88
C ALA A 49 -5.43 6.14 -26.60
N LEU A 50 -5.72 7.02 -27.56
CA LEU A 50 -5.61 8.47 -27.39
C LEU A 50 -6.61 9.00 -26.36
N LYS A 51 -7.87 8.53 -26.41
CA LYS A 51 -8.90 8.88 -25.41
C LYS A 51 -8.49 8.43 -24.00
N TYR A 52 -7.95 7.22 -23.86
CA TYR A 52 -7.45 6.72 -22.58
C TYR A 52 -6.30 7.59 -22.06
N ARG A 53 -5.32 7.91 -22.91
CA ARG A 53 -4.18 8.76 -22.56
C ARG A 53 -4.63 10.15 -22.11
N SER A 54 -5.61 10.74 -22.80
CA SER A 54 -6.19 12.03 -22.42
C SER A 54 -6.90 11.96 -21.07
N ALA A 55 -7.77 10.95 -20.88
CA ALA A 55 -8.50 10.76 -19.63
C ALA A 55 -7.54 10.51 -18.45
N LEU A 56 -6.46 9.76 -18.67
CA LEU A 56 -5.43 9.52 -17.65
C LEU A 56 -4.64 10.80 -17.35
N ALA A 57 -4.32 11.62 -18.36
CA ALA A 57 -3.64 12.89 -18.18
C ALA A 57 -4.49 13.88 -17.36
N GLU A 58 -5.80 13.92 -17.56
CA GLU A 58 -6.72 14.72 -16.74
C GLU A 58 -6.75 14.26 -15.29
N VAL A 59 -6.84 12.95 -15.06
CA VAL A 59 -6.78 12.36 -13.71
C VAL A 59 -5.44 12.68 -13.03
N LEU A 60 -4.32 12.52 -13.75
CA LEU A 60 -2.98 12.83 -13.24
C LEU A 60 -2.81 14.31 -12.93
N ALA A 61 -3.27 15.22 -13.78
CA ALA A 61 -3.16 16.66 -13.55
C ALA A 61 -3.93 17.15 -12.32
N VAL A 62 -5.04 16.48 -11.96
CA VAL A 62 -5.78 16.76 -10.72
C VAL A 62 -5.01 16.25 -9.51
N LEU A 63 -4.48 15.03 -9.59
CA LEU A 63 -3.66 14.42 -8.53
C LEU A 63 -2.34 15.17 -8.28
N GLU A 64 -1.68 15.67 -9.33
CA GLU A 64 -0.44 16.45 -9.24
C GLU A 64 -0.65 17.82 -8.57
N ARG A 65 -1.87 18.36 -8.66
CA ARG A 65 -2.27 19.59 -7.96
C ARG A 65 -2.82 19.31 -6.55
N GLY A 66 -2.80 18.05 -6.10
CA GLY A 66 -3.29 17.64 -4.79
C GLY A 66 -4.81 17.67 -4.64
N GLY A 67 -5.55 17.70 -5.76
CA GLY A 67 -7.01 17.61 -5.76
C GLY A 67 -7.49 16.20 -6.07
N ASP A 68 -8.79 15.97 -5.85
CA ASP A 68 -9.41 14.67 -6.11
C ASP A 68 -10.07 14.62 -7.49
N PRO A 69 -9.67 13.65 -8.35
CA PRO A 69 -10.28 13.49 -9.66
C PRO A 69 -11.73 13.05 -9.50
N LYS A 70 -12.63 13.66 -10.29
CA LYS A 70 -14.04 13.27 -10.32
C LYS A 70 -14.18 11.77 -10.58
N VAL A 71 -15.06 11.11 -9.83
CA VAL A 71 -15.31 9.65 -9.94
C VAL A 71 -15.66 9.26 -11.37
N GLU A 72 -16.37 10.12 -12.10
CA GLU A 72 -16.74 9.92 -13.49
C GLU A 72 -15.53 9.90 -14.42
N ALA A 73 -14.53 10.76 -14.17
CA ALA A 73 -13.29 10.80 -14.95
C ALA A 73 -12.44 9.55 -14.70
N VAL A 74 -12.34 9.10 -13.44
CA VAL A 74 -11.67 7.84 -13.09
C VAL A 74 -12.38 6.65 -13.73
N ARG A 75 -13.73 6.58 -13.64
CA ARG A 75 -14.52 5.51 -14.28
C ARG A 75 -14.38 5.53 -15.79
N ALA A 76 -14.32 6.70 -16.42
CA ALA A 76 -14.10 6.82 -17.86
C ALA A 76 -12.73 6.28 -18.26
N ALA A 77 -11.67 6.65 -17.53
CA ALA A 77 -10.32 6.12 -17.75
C ALA A 77 -10.26 4.59 -17.55
N LEU A 78 -10.93 4.05 -16.53
CA LEU A 78 -11.01 2.61 -16.27
C LEU A 78 -11.80 1.86 -17.37
N ARG A 79 -12.90 2.43 -17.87
CA ARG A 79 -13.66 1.85 -19.00
C ARG A 79 -12.84 1.82 -20.28
N LEU A 80 -12.15 2.93 -20.60
CA LEU A 80 -11.26 3.00 -21.76
C LEU A 80 -10.09 2.02 -21.63
N ARG A 81 -9.53 1.87 -20.43
CA ARG A 81 -8.53 0.84 -20.13
C ARG A 81 -9.06 -0.58 -20.36
N ALA A 82 -10.29 -0.86 -19.91
CA ALA A 82 -10.92 -2.15 -20.14
C ALA A 82 -11.19 -2.41 -21.64
N GLN A 83 -11.60 -1.39 -22.39
CA GLN A 83 -11.77 -1.47 -23.85
C GLN A 83 -10.44 -1.71 -24.57
N LEU A 84 -9.35 -1.06 -24.14
CA LEU A 84 -8.01 -1.34 -24.65
C LEU A 84 -7.53 -2.75 -24.32
N ALA A 85 -7.90 -3.27 -23.14
CA ALA A 85 -7.63 -4.65 -22.77
C ALA A 85 -8.42 -5.66 -23.63
N GLN A 86 -9.54 -5.25 -24.22
CA GLN A 86 -10.32 -5.99 -25.22
C GLN A 86 -9.78 -5.83 -26.65
N GLY A 87 -8.64 -5.16 -26.85
CA GLY A 87 -7.98 -5.00 -28.15
C GLY A 87 -7.87 -6.34 -28.89
N LYS A 88 -8.25 -6.33 -30.17
CA LYS A 88 -8.24 -7.55 -30.98
C LYS A 88 -6.79 -8.02 -31.14
N ARG A 89 -6.54 -9.32 -30.92
CA ARG A 89 -5.26 -9.94 -31.26
C ARG A 89 -5.05 -9.80 -32.77
N LYS A 90 -3.80 -9.59 -33.19
CA LYS A 90 -3.45 -9.59 -34.63
C LYS A 90 -4.02 -10.83 -35.33
N PRO A 91 -4.64 -10.68 -36.52
CA PRO A 91 -5.09 -11.83 -37.31
C PRO A 91 -3.90 -12.77 -37.56
N GLY A 92 -4.03 -14.05 -37.17
CA GLY A 92 -2.94 -15.04 -37.26
C GLY A 92 -2.31 -15.47 -35.92
N ALA A 93 -2.64 -14.81 -34.80
CA ALA A 93 -2.20 -15.21 -33.45
C ALA A 93 -2.89 -16.48 -32.90
N LYS A 94 -3.26 -17.44 -33.74
CA LYS A 94 -3.87 -18.72 -33.31
C LYS A 94 -2.78 -19.64 -32.78
N GLY A 95 -2.92 -20.08 -31.52
CA GLY A 95 -2.11 -21.16 -30.93
C GLY A 95 -1.16 -20.79 -29.79
N ARG A 96 -1.13 -19.53 -29.32
CA ARG A 96 -0.28 -19.13 -28.17
C ARG A 96 -1.09 -18.70 -26.95
N LYS A 97 -0.59 -19.10 -25.77
CA LYS A 97 -1.21 -18.97 -24.44
C LYS A 97 -1.75 -17.56 -24.20
N ASP A 98 -2.87 -17.46 -23.49
CA ASP A 98 -3.41 -16.18 -23.06
C ASP A 98 -2.44 -15.51 -22.07
N PRO A 99 -1.91 -14.31 -22.38
CA PRO A 99 -1.02 -13.59 -21.48
C PRO A 99 -1.64 -13.33 -20.10
N GLY A 100 -2.97 -13.17 -20.02
CA GLY A 100 -3.69 -13.01 -18.76
C GLY A 100 -3.59 -14.26 -17.88
N ALA A 101 -3.91 -15.42 -18.45
CA ALA A 101 -3.80 -16.72 -17.78
C ALA A 101 -2.34 -17.05 -17.37
N GLU A 102 -1.36 -16.71 -18.20
CA GLU A 102 0.05 -16.94 -17.87
C GLU A 102 0.53 -16.05 -16.72
N LEU A 103 0.14 -14.77 -16.71
CA LEU A 103 0.41 -13.86 -15.58
C LEU A 103 -0.28 -14.31 -14.30
N ALA A 104 -1.49 -14.87 -14.38
CA ALA A 104 -2.17 -15.44 -13.22
C ALA A 104 -1.43 -16.67 -12.68
N ALA A 105 -0.97 -17.58 -13.56
CA ALA A 105 -0.19 -18.75 -13.16
C ALA A 105 1.16 -18.37 -12.52
N LEU A 106 1.83 -17.34 -13.05
CA LEU A 106 3.05 -16.79 -12.45
C LEU A 106 2.77 -16.17 -11.08
N ALA A 107 1.64 -15.49 -10.91
CA ALA A 107 1.24 -14.92 -9.63
C ALA A 107 0.95 -16.01 -8.60
N ALA A 108 0.24 -17.07 -8.96
CA ALA A 108 0.02 -18.23 -8.10
C ALA A 108 1.34 -18.88 -7.68
N SER A 109 2.24 -19.13 -8.64
CA SER A 109 3.58 -19.69 -8.35
C SER A 109 4.39 -18.77 -7.42
N THR A 110 4.25 -17.46 -7.57
CA THR A 110 4.89 -16.48 -6.70
C THR A 110 4.32 -16.50 -5.29
N LYS A 111 3.00 -16.69 -5.12
CA LYS A 111 2.40 -16.84 -3.78
C LYS A 111 2.97 -18.05 -3.05
N GLU A 112 3.15 -19.17 -3.73
CA GLU A 112 3.65 -20.41 -3.12
C GLU A 112 5.06 -20.29 -2.53
N ILE A 113 5.95 -19.53 -3.17
CA ILE A 113 7.31 -19.33 -2.67
C ILE A 113 7.41 -18.32 -1.52
N LEU A 114 6.36 -17.52 -1.27
CA LEU A 114 6.32 -16.55 -0.18
C LEU A 114 5.85 -17.19 1.12
N PHE A 115 6.51 -16.83 2.22
CA PHE A 115 6.08 -17.24 3.55
C PHE A 115 4.76 -16.57 3.96
N PRO A 116 3.99 -17.15 4.89
CA PRO A 116 2.72 -16.57 5.33
C PRO A 116 2.82 -15.11 5.78
N ASN A 117 3.88 -14.75 6.53
CA ASN A 117 4.14 -13.37 6.96
C ASN A 117 4.43 -12.44 5.78
N GLN A 118 5.16 -12.88 4.76
CA GLN A 118 5.42 -12.11 3.54
C GLN A 118 4.13 -11.90 2.73
N ARG A 119 3.26 -12.91 2.64
CA ARG A 119 1.93 -12.78 2.01
C ARG A 119 1.09 -11.74 2.75
N GLN A 120 1.11 -11.76 4.09
CA GLN A 120 0.40 -10.78 4.90
C GLN A 120 0.95 -9.36 4.69
N VAL A 121 2.27 -9.19 4.66
CA VAL A 121 2.89 -7.90 4.33
C VAL A 121 2.42 -7.37 2.97
N LEU A 122 2.26 -8.24 1.96
CA LEU A 122 1.70 -7.83 0.67
C LEU A 122 0.23 -7.39 0.78
N VAL A 123 -0.61 -8.15 1.48
CA VAL A 123 -2.02 -7.79 1.71
C VAL A 123 -2.15 -6.43 2.40
N ASP A 124 -1.27 -6.14 3.35
CA ASP A 124 -1.30 -4.89 4.12
C ASP A 124 -0.56 -3.74 3.42
N TYR A 125 0.31 -4.04 2.44
CA TYR A 125 1.13 -3.05 1.78
C TYR A 125 0.31 -1.94 1.09
N SER A 126 0.57 -0.70 1.51
CA SER A 126 0.05 0.52 0.87
C SER A 126 1.21 1.21 0.13
N PRO A 127 1.10 1.45 -1.19
CA PRO A 127 2.15 2.14 -1.95
C PRO A 127 2.39 3.55 -1.39
N CYS A 128 3.57 3.79 -0.84
CA CYS A 128 3.97 5.07 -0.26
C CYS A 128 5.17 5.66 -1.02
N LEU A 129 5.10 6.96 -1.30
CA LEU A 129 6.16 7.70 -1.99
C LEU A 129 7.37 7.97 -1.11
N ILE A 130 7.20 7.89 0.22
CA ILE A 130 8.19 8.26 1.21
C ILE A 130 8.88 6.97 1.68
N PRO A 131 10.18 6.79 1.40
CA PRO A 131 10.92 5.62 1.89
C PRO A 131 11.00 5.62 3.42
N PRO A 132 11.12 4.45 4.08
CA PRO A 132 11.30 4.36 5.52
C PRO A 132 12.56 5.13 5.96
N LYS A 133 12.49 5.81 7.12
CA LYS A 133 13.57 6.67 7.63
C LYS A 133 14.82 5.91 8.06
N ASP A 134 14.69 4.62 8.37
CA ASP A 134 15.82 3.75 8.69
C ASP A 134 15.80 2.48 7.84
N LEU A 135 16.93 2.17 7.22
CA LEU A 135 17.14 1.01 6.34
C LEU A 135 17.95 -0.10 7.02
N LYS A 136 18.55 0.19 8.19
CA LYS A 136 19.38 -0.77 8.94
C LYS A 136 18.58 -1.57 9.96
N ASP A 137 17.44 -1.05 10.40
CA ASP A 137 16.47 -1.75 11.22
C ASP A 137 15.12 -1.73 10.49
N PRO A 138 14.69 -2.83 9.85
CA PRO A 138 13.48 -2.87 9.03
C PRO A 138 12.23 -2.91 9.93
N VAL A 139 12.04 -1.88 10.75
CA VAL A 139 10.77 -1.62 11.40
C VAL A 139 9.81 -1.10 10.32
N ARG A 140 9.08 -2.06 9.75
CA ARG A 140 7.82 -1.95 9.00
C ARG A 140 7.91 -1.47 7.55
N VAL A 141 7.94 -2.46 6.67
CA VAL A 141 7.36 -2.41 5.31
C VAL A 141 5.88 -2.04 5.44
N GLY A 142 5.44 -1.03 4.71
CA GLY A 142 4.17 -0.40 5.02
C GLY A 142 4.37 0.42 6.29
N GLN A 143 4.64 1.71 6.11
CA GLN A 143 4.80 2.64 7.22
C GLN A 143 3.68 2.38 8.24
N ALA A 144 4.03 2.31 9.53
CA ALA A 144 3.04 2.27 10.59
C ALA A 144 1.96 3.32 10.28
N HIS A 145 0.70 2.91 10.38
CA HIS A 145 -0.46 3.78 10.21
C HIS A 145 -0.17 5.13 10.86
N ASP A 146 0.06 6.16 10.05
CA ASP A 146 0.34 7.51 10.55
C ASP A 146 -0.99 8.09 10.96
N SER A 147 -1.43 7.76 12.17
CA SER A 147 -2.58 8.37 12.81
C SER A 147 -2.32 9.85 13.16
N GLY A 148 -1.15 10.41 12.83
CA GLY A 148 -0.78 11.80 13.10
C GLY A 148 -1.79 12.85 12.61
N PRO A 149 -2.35 12.76 11.39
CA PRO A 149 -3.43 13.65 10.95
C PRO A 149 -4.69 13.55 11.81
N ALA A 150 -5.14 12.33 12.13
CA ALA A 150 -6.31 12.09 12.97
C ALA A 150 -6.08 12.58 14.41
N ILE A 151 -4.90 12.30 14.99
CA ILE A 151 -4.49 12.80 16.31
C ILE A 151 -4.48 14.34 16.33
N ARG A 152 -3.96 15.00 15.28
CA ARG A 152 -3.99 16.48 15.20
C ARG A 152 -5.40 17.03 15.17
N ILE A 153 -6.31 16.38 14.44
CA ILE A 153 -7.72 16.75 14.40
C ILE A 153 -8.35 16.59 15.79
N LEU A 154 -8.20 15.42 16.42
CA LEU A 154 -8.73 15.16 17.76
C LEU A 154 -8.19 16.15 18.81
N THR A 155 -6.89 16.43 18.76
CA THR A 155 -6.23 17.41 19.65
C THR A 155 -6.82 18.81 19.44
N THR A 156 -7.01 19.21 18.19
CA THR A 156 -7.61 20.51 17.84
C THR A 156 -9.05 20.59 18.35
N LEU A 157 -9.86 19.55 18.12
CA LEU A 157 -11.26 19.50 18.55
C LEU A 157 -11.40 19.48 20.08
N ARG A 158 -10.51 18.78 20.79
CA ARG A 158 -10.43 18.79 22.26
C ARG A 158 -10.12 20.18 22.81
N SER A 159 -9.22 20.91 22.16
CA SER A 159 -8.79 22.25 22.60
C SER A 159 -9.86 23.36 22.49
N ILE A 160 -11.00 23.09 21.83
CA ILE A 160 -12.07 24.07 21.68
C ILE A 160 -12.71 24.35 23.06
N PRO A 161 -12.91 25.63 23.46
CA PRO A 161 -13.59 25.94 24.73
C PRO A 161 -15.02 25.40 24.78
N ASP A 162 -15.47 24.91 25.95
CA ASP A 162 -16.76 24.21 26.11
C ASP A 162 -17.96 24.98 25.58
N LYS A 163 -18.04 26.27 25.90
CA LYS A 163 -19.13 27.13 25.40
C LYS A 163 -19.19 27.13 23.87
N ARG A 164 -18.05 27.28 23.23
CA ARG A 164 -17.94 27.30 21.76
C ARG A 164 -18.16 25.92 21.15
N TRP A 165 -17.79 24.85 21.85
CA TRP A 165 -18.07 23.48 21.44
C TRP A 165 -19.58 23.22 21.44
N GLN A 166 -20.27 23.47 22.56
CA GLN A 166 -21.71 23.21 22.65
C GLN A 166 -22.54 24.05 21.64
N GLU A 167 -22.12 25.29 21.37
CA GLU A 167 -22.78 26.14 20.38
C GLU A 167 -22.56 25.68 18.92
N LYS A 168 -21.46 24.98 18.61
CA LYS A 168 -21.02 24.74 17.22
C LYS A 168 -20.66 23.29 16.88
N LYS A 169 -20.89 22.33 17.78
CA LYS A 169 -20.46 20.93 17.58
C LYS A 169 -21.02 20.32 16.30
N ASP A 170 -22.28 20.59 16.00
CA ASP A 170 -22.92 20.11 14.76
C ASP A 170 -22.27 20.71 13.51
N ASP A 171 -22.08 22.03 13.47
CA ASP A 171 -21.40 22.71 12.35
C ASP A 171 -19.94 22.28 12.18
N ILE A 172 -19.26 21.94 13.28
CA ILE A 172 -17.87 21.44 13.25
C ILE A 172 -17.85 20.02 12.70
N ALA A 173 -18.76 19.15 13.16
CA ALA A 173 -18.89 17.79 12.65
C ALA A 173 -19.24 17.79 11.16
N ASP A 174 -20.20 18.62 10.74
CA ASP A 174 -20.60 18.74 9.34
C ASP A 174 -19.46 19.23 8.44
N ARG A 175 -18.67 20.22 8.88
CA ARG A 175 -17.50 20.68 8.14
C ARG A 175 -16.37 19.65 8.10
N THR A 176 -16.21 18.88 9.17
CA THR A 176 -15.21 17.80 9.23
C THR A 176 -15.58 16.70 8.24
N LEU A 177 -16.83 16.25 8.28
CA LEU A 177 -17.36 15.27 7.32
C LEU A 177 -17.29 15.78 5.88
N ALA A 178 -17.64 17.04 5.62
CA ALA A 178 -17.56 17.62 4.28
C ALA A 178 -16.12 17.61 3.74
N ARG A 179 -15.11 17.88 4.58
CA ARG A 179 -13.70 17.78 4.20
C ARG A 179 -13.28 16.33 3.93
N MET A 180 -13.81 15.37 4.68
CA MET A 180 -13.55 13.94 4.43
C MET A 180 -14.22 13.50 3.11
N GLU A 181 -15.43 13.96 2.83
CA GLU A 181 -16.12 13.70 1.55
C GLU A 181 -15.41 14.36 0.37
N GLU A 182 -14.77 15.50 0.59
CA GLU A 182 -13.94 16.17 -0.42
C GLU A 182 -12.67 15.35 -0.71
N ALA A 183 -11.96 14.94 0.34
CA ALA A 183 -10.68 14.20 0.24
C ALA A 183 -10.84 12.73 -0.19
N GLU A 184 -11.97 12.10 0.11
CA GLU A 184 -12.14 10.64 -0.04
C GLU A 184 -13.40 10.23 -0.81
N GLY A 185 -14.23 11.20 -1.19
CA GLY A 185 -15.48 11.02 -1.90
C GLY A 185 -16.70 10.89 -0.97
N LYS A 186 -17.88 11.29 -1.48
CA LYS A 186 -19.16 11.33 -0.75
C LYS A 186 -19.53 10.04 -0.03
N PHE A 187 -20.08 10.15 1.18
CA PHE A 187 -20.62 9.00 1.89
C PHE A 187 -21.87 8.44 1.18
N PRO A 188 -22.17 7.13 1.33
CA PRO A 188 -23.43 6.55 0.88
C PRO A 188 -24.64 7.27 1.49
N GLU A 189 -25.73 7.33 0.73
CA GLU A 189 -26.98 7.95 1.17
C GLU A 189 -27.53 7.23 2.41
N GLY A 190 -27.71 7.96 3.52
CA GLY A 190 -28.13 7.42 4.81
C GLY A 190 -27.00 7.15 5.83
N GLU A 191 -25.74 7.07 5.41
CA GLU A 191 -24.61 6.81 6.35
C GLU A 191 -24.04 8.07 7.00
N ARG A 192 -24.23 9.23 6.36
CA ARG A 192 -23.66 10.51 6.80
C ARG A 192 -24.07 10.86 8.24
N GLU A 193 -25.33 10.66 8.59
CA GLU A 193 -25.84 10.95 9.95
C GLU A 193 -25.37 9.95 11.01
N ALA A 194 -25.11 8.70 10.62
CA ALA A 194 -24.48 7.72 11.52
C ALA A 194 -23.02 8.10 11.79
N LYS A 195 -22.28 8.47 10.74
CA LYS A 195 -20.90 8.96 10.84
C LYS A 195 -20.80 10.25 11.66
N LYS A 196 -21.75 11.18 11.50
CA LYS A 196 -21.83 12.42 12.30
C LYS A 196 -21.96 12.11 13.79
N ARG A 197 -22.88 11.21 14.15
CA ARG A 197 -23.06 10.79 15.56
C ARG A 197 -21.81 10.11 16.13
N ALA A 198 -21.20 9.20 15.38
CA ALA A 198 -20.00 8.51 15.81
C ALA A 198 -18.79 9.46 15.95
N LEU A 199 -18.64 10.42 15.03
CA LEU A 199 -17.63 11.47 15.14
C LEU A 199 -17.81 12.31 16.41
N LEU A 200 -19.04 12.75 16.68
CA LEU A 200 -19.34 13.53 17.89
C LEU A 200 -19.03 12.74 19.16
N ASP A 201 -19.39 11.44 19.20
CA ASP A 201 -19.08 10.56 20.34
C ASP A 201 -17.57 10.45 20.61
N ILE A 202 -16.77 10.19 19.58
CA ILE A 202 -15.30 10.11 19.71
C ILE A 202 -14.73 11.43 20.25
N VAL A 203 -15.22 12.56 19.76
CA VAL A 203 -14.74 13.87 20.21
C VAL A 203 -15.19 14.18 21.63
N GLU A 204 -16.41 13.81 22.02
CA GLU A 204 -16.89 13.98 23.39
C GLU A 204 -16.10 13.09 24.37
N ARG A 205 -15.80 11.84 24.00
CA ARG A 205 -14.87 10.97 24.77
C ARG A 205 -13.49 11.60 24.88
N ALA A 206 -12.93 12.05 23.75
CA ALA A 206 -11.63 12.69 23.72
C ALA A 206 -11.58 13.96 24.58
N ARG A 207 -12.69 14.70 24.74
CA ARG A 207 -12.80 15.90 25.59
C ARG A 207 -12.99 15.60 27.07
N ALA A 208 -13.68 14.50 27.39
CA ALA A 208 -13.95 14.09 28.77
C ALA A 208 -12.71 13.52 29.49
N MET A 209 -11.71 13.07 28.73
CA MET A 209 -10.45 12.53 29.27
C MET A 209 -9.60 13.60 29.97
N SER A 210 -8.74 13.21 30.90
CA SER A 210 -7.64 14.07 31.33
C SER A 210 -6.59 14.20 30.22
N ASP A 211 -5.67 15.16 30.32
CA ASP A 211 -4.59 15.28 29.33
C ASP A 211 -3.68 14.04 29.33
N VAL A 212 -3.46 13.45 30.52
CA VAL A 212 -2.68 12.22 30.66
C VAL A 212 -3.39 11.05 30.01
N ASP A 213 -4.70 10.88 30.26
CA ASP A 213 -5.48 9.79 29.67
C ASP A 213 -5.60 9.94 28.14
N PHE A 214 -5.77 11.17 27.67
CA PHE A 214 -5.81 11.45 26.24
C PHE A 214 -4.46 11.10 25.57
N GLU A 215 -3.33 11.48 26.16
CA GLU A 215 -2.02 11.14 25.61
C GLU A 215 -1.77 9.63 25.54
N LEU A 216 -2.34 8.86 26.47
CA LEU A 216 -2.28 7.39 26.48
C LEU A 216 -3.24 6.75 25.45
N GLN A 217 -4.40 7.34 25.20
CA GLN A 217 -5.46 6.75 24.36
C GLN A 217 -5.60 7.36 22.95
N LYS A 218 -4.89 8.45 22.64
CA LYS A 218 -5.04 9.18 21.38
C LYS A 218 -4.81 8.34 20.13
N GLU A 219 -3.94 7.32 20.18
CA GLU A 219 -3.73 6.44 19.04
C GLU A 219 -4.93 5.55 18.76
N ASP A 220 -5.60 5.05 19.79
CA ASP A 220 -6.78 4.19 19.63
C ASP A 220 -8.00 5.02 19.20
N LEU A 221 -8.18 6.21 19.78
CA LEU A 221 -9.18 7.18 19.32
C LEU A 221 -8.95 7.60 17.86
N ALA A 222 -7.69 7.73 17.44
CA ALA A 222 -7.37 8.06 16.07
C ALA A 222 -7.69 6.92 15.10
N LYS A 223 -7.40 5.66 15.47
CA LYS A 223 -7.84 4.49 14.68
C LYS A 223 -9.36 4.43 14.54
N GLU A 224 -10.11 4.71 15.60
CA GLU A 224 -11.58 4.79 15.54
C GLU A 224 -12.04 5.93 14.62
N PHE A 225 -11.39 7.09 14.67
CA PHE A 225 -11.66 8.21 13.77
C PHE A 225 -11.34 7.86 12.31
N GLU A 226 -10.28 7.11 12.07
CA GLU A 226 -9.85 6.69 10.72
C GLU A 226 -10.81 5.66 10.10
N GLN A 227 -11.63 4.95 10.88
CA GLN A 227 -12.70 4.08 10.35
C GLN A 227 -13.80 4.86 9.61
N PHE A 228 -13.85 6.19 9.75
CA PHE A 228 -14.72 7.01 8.93
C PHE A 228 -14.24 7.13 7.49
N ALA A 229 -12.95 6.83 7.22
CA ALA A 229 -12.34 6.96 5.92
C ALA A 229 -12.94 5.98 4.91
N ARG A 230 -13.44 6.50 3.78
CA ARG A 230 -14.06 5.71 2.71
C ARG A 230 -13.10 4.69 2.12
N LYS A 231 -11.80 4.99 2.14
CA LYS A 231 -10.75 4.09 1.64
C LYS A 231 -10.71 2.75 2.39
N GLU A 232 -10.89 2.75 3.71
CA GLU A 232 -10.87 1.52 4.51
C GLU A 232 -12.16 0.72 4.36
N ILE A 233 -13.31 1.42 4.22
CA ILE A 233 -14.60 0.78 3.89
C ILE A 233 -14.52 0.11 2.52
N LEU A 234 -14.06 0.82 1.48
CA LEU A 234 -13.90 0.27 0.14
C LEU A 234 -12.90 -0.89 0.10
N LYS A 235 -11.82 -0.84 0.89
CA LYS A 235 -10.87 -1.95 1.01
C LYS A 235 -11.55 -3.19 1.59
N LYS A 236 -12.33 -3.02 2.66
CA LYS A 236 -13.08 -4.10 3.31
C LYS A 236 -14.16 -4.68 2.39
N GLU A 237 -14.97 -3.84 1.75
CA GLU A 237 -15.97 -4.27 0.76
C GLU A 237 -15.33 -5.03 -0.40
N LEU A 238 -14.17 -4.58 -0.88
CA LEU A 238 -13.42 -5.28 -1.92
C LEU A 238 -12.95 -6.65 -1.44
N GLU A 239 -12.36 -6.73 -0.24
CA GLU A 239 -11.93 -8.01 0.37
C GLU A 239 -13.10 -8.99 0.56
N GLU A 240 -14.26 -8.50 0.99
CA GLU A 240 -15.49 -9.31 1.14
C GLU A 240 -16.05 -9.77 -0.20
N THR A 241 -15.92 -8.96 -1.26
CA THR A 241 -16.49 -9.25 -2.59
C THR A 241 -15.64 -10.22 -3.41
N ILE A 242 -14.31 -10.06 -3.41
CA ILE A 242 -13.41 -10.88 -4.25
C ILE A 242 -12.53 -11.85 -3.46
N GLY A 243 -12.53 -11.78 -2.14
CA GLY A 243 -11.70 -12.60 -1.26
C GLY A 243 -10.26 -12.08 -1.14
N SER A 244 -9.65 -12.28 0.03
CA SER A 244 -8.28 -11.86 0.33
C SER A 244 -7.23 -12.45 -0.62
N ASP A 245 -7.46 -13.67 -1.12
CA ASP A 245 -6.55 -14.34 -2.05
C ASP A 245 -6.51 -13.67 -3.44
N ALA A 246 -7.64 -13.16 -3.92
CA ALA A 246 -7.72 -12.42 -5.19
C ALA A 246 -7.05 -11.04 -5.07
N VAL A 247 -7.20 -10.37 -3.92
CA VAL A 247 -6.50 -9.12 -3.59
C VAL A 247 -4.98 -9.35 -3.59
N LEU A 248 -4.52 -10.40 -2.91
CA LEU A 248 -3.11 -10.80 -2.90
C LEU A 248 -2.58 -11.08 -4.30
N GLU A 249 -3.30 -11.86 -5.11
CA GLU A 249 -2.91 -12.16 -6.50
C GLU A 249 -2.80 -10.89 -7.35
N GLY A 250 -3.73 -9.94 -7.18
CA GLY A 250 -3.68 -8.62 -7.81
C GLY A 250 -2.40 -7.87 -7.44
N LYS A 251 -2.04 -7.83 -6.15
CA LYS A 251 -0.83 -7.16 -5.66
C LYS A 251 0.47 -7.85 -6.12
N VAL A 252 0.48 -9.18 -6.15
CA VAL A 252 1.60 -9.96 -6.70
C VAL A 252 1.83 -9.59 -8.16
N ARG A 253 0.78 -9.55 -8.99
CA ARG A 253 0.89 -9.14 -10.40
C ARG A 253 1.31 -7.69 -10.57
N ALA A 254 0.75 -6.79 -9.77
CA ALA A 254 0.98 -5.35 -9.92
C ALA A 254 2.37 -4.92 -9.44
N ILE A 255 2.86 -5.51 -8.34
CA ILE A 255 4.04 -5.02 -7.63
C ILE A 255 5.18 -6.04 -7.71
N VAL A 256 4.97 -7.27 -7.24
CA VAL A 256 6.04 -8.28 -7.14
C VAL A 256 6.55 -8.72 -8.52
N LEU A 257 5.64 -8.87 -9.49
CA LEU A 257 5.90 -9.21 -10.88
C LEU A 257 5.88 -7.98 -11.80
N HIS A 258 6.23 -6.81 -11.27
CA HIS A 258 6.38 -5.60 -12.05
C HIS A 258 7.48 -5.77 -13.12
N SER A 259 7.35 -5.08 -14.26
CA SER A 259 8.25 -5.23 -15.43
C SER A 259 9.72 -4.91 -15.14
N ARG A 260 10.00 -4.21 -14.03
CA ARG A 260 11.36 -3.84 -13.59
C ARG A 260 11.87 -4.66 -12.40
N ALA A 261 11.05 -5.59 -11.88
CA ALA A 261 11.37 -6.32 -10.66
C ALA A 261 12.51 -7.33 -10.86
N ALA A 262 12.62 -7.93 -12.06
CA ALA A 262 13.65 -8.91 -12.37
C ALA A 262 15.07 -8.40 -12.06
N GLY A 263 15.44 -7.23 -12.60
CA GLY A 263 16.76 -6.63 -12.38
C GLY A 263 17.05 -6.30 -10.92
N ILE A 264 16.02 -5.91 -10.15
CA ILE A 264 16.16 -5.63 -8.70
C ILE A 264 16.44 -6.94 -7.94
N TYR A 265 15.71 -8.01 -8.24
CA TYR A 265 15.94 -9.31 -7.60
C TYR A 265 17.30 -9.90 -7.95
N GLU A 266 17.73 -9.79 -9.21
CA GLU A 266 19.05 -10.24 -9.68
C GLU A 266 20.19 -9.49 -8.98
N ALA A 267 20.08 -8.16 -8.88
CA ALA A 267 21.07 -7.33 -8.20
C ALA A 267 21.23 -7.72 -6.72
N ARG A 268 20.12 -7.98 -6.02
CA ARG A 268 20.16 -8.43 -4.62
C ARG A 268 20.68 -9.83 -4.44
N LEU A 269 20.30 -10.75 -5.33
CA LEU A 269 20.79 -12.11 -5.34
C LEU A 269 22.32 -12.11 -5.46
N LYS A 270 22.87 -11.25 -6.32
CA LYS A 270 24.31 -11.05 -6.46
C LYS A 270 24.94 -10.53 -5.16
N GLN A 271 24.40 -9.46 -4.57
CA GLN A 271 24.89 -8.90 -3.31
C GLN A 271 24.91 -9.92 -2.16
N LEU A 272 23.86 -10.73 -2.02
CA LEU A 272 23.78 -11.74 -0.95
C LEU A 272 24.76 -12.90 -1.18
N LYS A 273 25.00 -13.30 -2.43
CA LYS A 273 26.02 -14.30 -2.76
C LYS A 273 27.43 -13.80 -2.48
N GLU A 274 27.69 -12.52 -2.75
CA GLU A 274 28.97 -11.87 -2.47
C GLU A 274 29.20 -11.68 -0.95
N SER A 275 28.16 -11.37 -0.18
CA SER A 275 28.27 -11.24 1.28
C SER A 275 28.42 -12.58 2.00
N THR A 276 27.77 -13.64 1.51
CA THR A 276 27.93 -15.01 2.03
C THR A 276 29.24 -15.69 1.59
N ALA A 277 29.92 -15.15 0.57
CA ALA A 277 31.28 -15.54 0.19
C ALA A 277 32.37 -14.87 1.06
N GLY A 278 31.99 -13.98 1.99
CA GLY A 278 32.89 -13.48 3.02
C GLY A 278 33.34 -14.60 3.96
N LYS A 279 34.58 -14.50 4.47
CA LYS A 279 35.13 -15.49 5.42
C LYS A 279 34.12 -15.75 6.55
N PRO A 280 33.88 -17.02 6.95
CA PRO A 280 33.03 -17.30 8.09
C PRO A 280 33.49 -16.44 9.27
N VAL A 281 32.52 -15.84 9.97
CA VAL A 281 32.80 -15.15 11.21
C VAL A 281 33.48 -16.18 12.11
N ASP A 282 34.74 -15.92 12.42
CA ASP A 282 35.55 -16.75 13.28
C ASP A 282 34.97 -16.61 14.69
N LEU A 283 34.03 -17.51 15.03
CA LEU A 283 33.32 -17.48 16.30
C LEU A 283 34.29 -17.65 17.48
N ASP A 284 35.47 -18.23 17.24
CA ASP A 284 36.55 -18.36 18.22
C ASP A 284 37.26 -17.03 18.51
N LYS A 285 37.02 -15.98 17.70
CA LYS A 285 37.46 -14.60 17.94
C LYS A 285 36.42 -13.71 18.62
N ILE A 286 35.21 -14.22 18.83
CA ILE A 286 34.23 -13.54 19.67
C ILE A 286 34.60 -13.87 21.12
N SER A 287 35.50 -13.07 21.69
CA SER A 287 35.76 -13.12 23.12
C SER A 287 34.44 -12.74 23.82
N PRO A 288 33.92 -13.56 24.76
CA PRO A 288 32.83 -13.11 25.60
C PRO A 288 33.29 -11.80 26.24
N ALA A 289 32.49 -10.75 26.14
CA ALA A 289 32.79 -9.52 26.87
C ALA A 289 33.01 -9.92 28.34
N ASP A 290 34.14 -9.52 28.92
CA ASP A 290 34.61 -9.86 30.27
C ASP A 290 33.61 -9.46 31.40
N HIS A 291 32.42 -8.99 31.04
CA HIS A 291 31.40 -8.43 31.91
C HIS A 291 30.15 -9.31 32.05
N CYS A 292 30.06 -10.45 31.33
CA CYS A 292 28.93 -11.39 31.49
C CYS A 292 29.28 -12.62 32.35
N LYS A 293 30.09 -12.43 33.40
CA LYS A 293 30.17 -13.37 34.54
C LYS A 293 29.29 -12.79 35.65
N ASN A 294 28.16 -13.43 35.93
CA ASN A 294 27.13 -13.09 36.93
C ASN A 294 25.86 -12.38 36.42
N GLY A 295 25.19 -12.97 35.42
CA GLY A 295 23.73 -12.94 35.38
C GLY A 295 23.02 -11.63 34.98
N GLY A 296 23.70 -10.67 34.34
CA GLY A 296 23.02 -9.50 33.79
C GLY A 296 23.84 -8.80 32.72
N CYS A 297 23.50 -8.98 31.44
CA CYS A 297 24.07 -8.18 30.36
C CYS A 297 23.10 -7.00 30.12
N ALA A 298 23.43 -5.82 30.66
CA ALA A 298 22.76 -4.57 30.31
C ALA A 298 23.47 -3.94 29.09
N ILE A 299 22.74 -3.77 27.99
CA ILE A 299 23.23 -3.09 26.80
C ILE A 299 23.33 -1.59 27.15
N LYS A 300 24.55 -1.03 27.15
CA LYS A 300 24.72 0.43 27.12
C LYS A 300 24.58 0.90 25.69
N GLU A 301 23.53 1.67 25.44
CA GLU A 301 23.33 2.42 24.19
C GLU A 301 24.49 3.41 23.98
N ARG A 302 24.95 3.51 22.72
CA ARG A 302 25.75 4.62 22.21
C ARG A 302 25.00 5.25 21.05
#